data_AF-A0A849MWS2-F1
#
_entry.id   AF-A0A849MWS2-F1
#
_cell.length_a   1.000
_cell.length_b   1.000
_cell.length_c   1.000
_cell.angle_alpha   90.00
_cell.angle_beta   90.00
_cell.angle_gamma   90.00
#
_symmetry.space_group_name_H-M   'P 1'
#
loop_
_entity.id
_entity.type
_entity.pdbx_description
1 polymer ?
#
loop_
_entity_poly.entity_id
_entity_poly.type
_entity_poly.pdbx_seq_one_letter_code
_entity_poly.pdbx_strand_id
1 'polypeptide(L)'
;MIVTTTFNPGSYWQFGAVGRWKYVAKVYDVPSSFGIAGGRISVLSLTNAAGREVLNYNRGWDAKPKFYQLRLRRAVRAVLNEYR
;
A
#
# COMPACT_ATOMS: atom_id res chain seq x y z
N MET A 1 -5.14 1.24 -12.82
CA MET A 1 -3.73 0.79 -12.77
C MET A 1 -3.79 -0.68 -12.43
N ILE A 2 -2.99 -1.51 -13.09
CA ILE A 2 -2.95 -2.94 -12.78
C ILE A 2 -2.18 -3.13 -11.47
N VAL A 3 -2.76 -3.87 -10.55
CA VAL A 3 -2.14 -4.33 -9.30
C VAL A 3 -1.78 -5.80 -9.50
N THR A 4 -0.58 -6.18 -9.12
CA THR A 4 -0.18 -7.58 -9.04
C THR A 4 0.18 -7.89 -7.61
N THR A 5 -0.49 -8.88 -7.03
CA THR A 5 -0.29 -9.31 -5.64
C THR A 5 0.28 -10.72 -5.65
N THR A 6 1.41 -10.93 -4.98
CA THR A 6 1.83 -12.26 -4.55
C THR A 6 1.15 -12.54 -3.23
N PHE A 7 0.04 -13.28 -3.26
CA PHE A 7 -0.65 -13.67 -2.04
C PHE A 7 0.18 -14.69 -1.27
N ASN A 8 0.48 -14.38 -0.01
CA ASN A 8 1.29 -15.26 0.83
C ASN A 8 0.39 -15.90 1.91
N PRO A 9 -0.08 -17.14 1.70
CA PRO A 9 -1.04 -17.77 2.60
C PRO A 9 -0.47 -17.91 4.02
N GLY A 10 -1.28 -17.60 5.03
CA GLY A 10 -0.86 -17.60 6.43
C GLY A 10 -0.04 -16.38 6.87
N SER A 11 0.22 -15.43 5.98
CA SER A 11 0.90 -14.17 6.31
C SER A 11 -0.03 -12.98 6.13
N TYR A 12 0.00 -12.05 7.08
CA TYR A 12 -0.62 -10.74 6.93
C TYR A 12 0.16 -9.84 5.96
N TRP A 13 1.38 -10.20 5.60
CA TRP A 13 2.22 -9.41 4.68
C TRP A 13 2.01 -9.83 3.24
N GLN A 14 1.57 -8.87 2.44
CA GLN A 14 1.34 -9.00 1.01
C GLN A 14 2.35 -8.14 0.25
N PHE A 15 2.90 -8.71 -0.82
CA PHE A 15 3.91 -8.08 -1.66
C PHE A 15 3.37 -7.97 -3.08
N GLY A 16 3.75 -6.92 -3.79
CA GLY A 16 3.27 -6.76 -5.14
C GLY A 16 3.81 -5.56 -5.87
N ALA A 17 3.18 -5.26 -7.00
CA ALA A 17 3.47 -4.07 -7.78
C ALA A 17 2.19 -3.36 -8.23
N VAL A 18 2.29 -2.03 -8.38
CA VAL A 18 1.25 -1.19 -8.95
C VAL A 18 1.90 -0.20 -9.92
N GLY A 19 1.72 -0.43 -11.22
CA GLY A 19 2.45 0.32 -12.25
C GLY A 19 3.98 0.18 -12.08
N ARG A 20 4.67 1.29 -11.81
CA ARG A 20 6.14 1.33 -11.65
C ARG A 20 6.64 1.18 -10.21
N TRP A 21 5.73 1.00 -9.26
CA TRP A 21 6.07 0.91 -7.85
C TRP A 21 5.92 -0.52 -7.37
N LYS A 22 6.87 -0.97 -6.56
CA LYS A 22 6.68 -2.15 -5.72
C LYS A 22 5.99 -1.71 -4.43
N TYR A 23 5.15 -2.56 -3.87
CA TYR A 23 4.54 -2.30 -2.57
C TYR A 23 4.69 -3.47 -1.62
N VAL A 24 4.65 -3.13 -0.34
CA VAL A 24 4.48 -4.07 0.78
C VAL A 24 3.30 -3.57 1.59
N ALA A 25 2.36 -4.45 1.89
CA ALA A 25 1.16 -4.14 2.65
C ALA A 25 0.96 -5.15 3.78
N LYS A 26 0.58 -4.69 4.97
CA LYS A 26 0.07 -5.58 6.02
C LYS A 26 -1.45 -5.55 6.01
N VAL A 27 -2.05 -6.65 5.59
CA VAL A 27 -3.48 -6.81 5.31
C VAL A 27 -4.09 -7.80 6.28
N TYR A 28 -5.23 -7.44 6.86
CA TYR A 28 -5.99 -8.27 7.80
C TYR A 28 -7.31 -8.74 7.17
N ASP A 29 -7.96 -9.71 7.81
CA ASP A 29 -9.24 -10.26 7.33
C ASP A 29 -10.39 -9.27 7.46
N VAL A 30 -10.35 -8.44 8.51
CA VAL A 30 -11.38 -7.44 8.80
C VAL A 30 -10.82 -6.01 8.81
N PRO A 31 -11.61 -5.00 8.39
CA PRO A 31 -11.23 -3.61 8.52
C PRO A 31 -11.07 -3.20 9.99
N SER A 32 -10.25 -2.18 10.28
CA SER A 32 -10.04 -1.70 11.66
C SER A 32 -9.73 -0.21 11.73
N SER A 33 -9.81 0.37 12.93
CA SER A 33 -9.40 1.76 13.22
C SER A 33 -7.92 2.03 12.95
N PHE A 34 -7.07 1.00 12.96
CA PHE A 34 -5.66 1.09 12.57
C PHE A 34 -5.45 1.02 11.05
N GLY A 35 -6.49 0.65 10.32
CA GLY A 35 -6.47 0.55 8.87
C GLY A 35 -6.46 1.91 8.18
N ILE A 36 -5.75 2.01 7.05
CA ILE A 36 -5.77 3.19 6.20
C ILE A 36 -7.22 3.45 5.78
N ALA A 37 -7.73 4.63 6.13
CA ALA A 37 -9.13 5.02 5.92
C ALA A 37 -10.15 4.00 6.50
N GLY A 38 -9.82 3.36 7.62
CA GLY A 38 -10.66 2.35 8.26
C GLY A 38 -10.71 1.00 7.54
N GLY A 39 -9.81 0.77 6.56
CA GLY A 39 -9.76 -0.45 5.76
C GLY A 39 -9.00 -1.62 6.39
N ARG A 40 -8.67 -2.63 5.57
CA ARG A 40 -7.97 -3.85 5.97
C ARG A 40 -6.44 -3.72 6.04
N ILE A 41 -5.88 -2.63 5.49
CA ILE A 41 -4.43 -2.41 5.41
C ILE A 41 -3.97 -1.51 6.55
N SER A 42 -3.13 -1.98 7.46
CA SER A 42 -2.61 -1.16 8.57
C SER A 42 -1.19 -0.63 8.36
N VAL A 43 -0.45 -1.21 7.41
CA VAL A 43 0.87 -0.76 6.98
C VAL A 43 0.93 -0.80 5.46
N LEU A 44 1.46 0.25 4.83
CA LEU A 44 1.68 0.32 3.38
C LEU A 44 2.97 1.08 3.08
N SER A 45 3.90 0.45 2.36
CA SER A 45 5.08 1.10 1.79
C SER A 45 5.10 0.92 0.27
N LEU A 46 5.48 1.97 -0.46
CA LEU A 46 5.75 1.92 -1.90
C LEU A 46 7.20 2.35 -2.16
N THR A 47 7.90 1.59 -3.00
CA THR A 47 9.24 1.92 -3.49
C THR A 47 9.25 2.15 -4.99
N ASN A 48 10.12 3.06 -5.45
CA ASN A 48 10.33 3.30 -6.87
C ASN A 48 11.31 2.26 -7.49
N ALA A 49 11.57 2.36 -8.80
CA ALA A 49 12.47 1.44 -9.50
C ALA A 49 13.92 1.45 -8.98
N ALA A 50 14.35 2.53 -8.33
CA ALA A 50 15.67 2.63 -7.69
C ALA A 50 15.67 2.09 -6.24
N GLY A 51 14.59 1.46 -5.78
CA GLY A 51 14.44 0.93 -4.42
C GLY A 51 14.22 2.00 -3.34
N ARG A 52 14.04 3.27 -3.71
CA ARG A 52 13.81 4.34 -2.73
C ARG A 52 12.34 4.37 -2.31
N GLU A 53 12.10 4.44 -1.01
CA GLU A 53 10.78 4.61 -0.44
C GLU A 53 10.19 5.97 -0.83
N VAL A 54 8.97 5.94 -1.38
CA VAL A 54 8.24 7.15 -1.82
C VAL A 54 6.95 7.35 -1.05
N LEU A 55 6.55 6.36 -0.25
CA LEU A 55 5.40 6.39 0.63
C LEU A 55 5.61 5.38 1.74
N ASN A 56 5.33 5.80 2.98
CA ASN A 56 5.28 4.92 4.13
C ASN A 56 4.09 5.34 5.02
N TYR A 57 3.21 4.38 5.26
CA TYR A 57 2.17 4.45 6.25
C TYR A 57 2.37 3.29 7.23
N ASN A 58 2.51 3.60 8.51
CA ASN A 58 2.64 2.61 9.58
C ASN A 58 1.77 3.05 10.76
N ARG A 59 0.46 2.74 10.69
CA ARG A 59 -0.54 3.15 11.71
C ARG A 59 -0.56 4.66 11.96
N GLY A 60 -0.21 5.43 10.94
CA GLY A 60 0.10 6.85 10.98
C GLY A 60 0.93 7.20 9.76
N TRP A 61 0.95 8.48 9.38
CA TRP A 61 1.82 8.95 8.28
C TRP A 61 3.22 9.22 8.82
N ASP A 62 4.15 8.29 8.62
CA ASP A 62 5.58 8.54 8.89
C ASP A 62 6.15 9.54 7.88
N ALA A 63 5.76 9.40 6.61
CA ALA A 63 6.04 10.35 5.55
C ALA A 63 4.77 10.56 4.71
N LYS A 64 3.99 11.60 5.03
CA LYS A 64 2.79 11.93 4.26
C LYS A 64 3.21 12.26 2.82
N PRO A 65 2.63 11.60 1.80
CA PRO A 65 2.97 11.86 0.41
C PRO A 65 2.74 13.33 0.10
N LYS A 66 3.74 13.99 -0.48
CA LYS A 66 3.51 15.28 -1.13
C LYS A 66 2.66 14.99 -2.37
N PHE A 67 1.34 15.07 -2.21
CA PHE A 67 0.30 14.61 -3.14
C PHE A 67 0.29 15.30 -4.53
N TYR A 68 1.29 16.12 -4.85
CA TYR A 68 1.50 16.70 -6.18
C TYR A 68 1.72 15.62 -7.26
N GLN A 69 2.10 14.39 -6.88
CA GLN A 69 2.23 13.27 -7.82
C GLN A 69 0.91 12.52 -8.00
N LEU A 70 0.06 12.97 -8.94
CA LEU A 70 -1.21 12.32 -9.30
C LEU A 70 -1.08 10.80 -9.51
N ARG A 71 0.05 10.35 -10.10
CA ARG A 71 0.29 8.93 -10.35
C ARG A 71 0.51 8.13 -9.05
N LEU A 72 1.22 8.68 -8.06
CA LEU A 72 1.40 8.03 -6.76
C LEU A 72 0.07 7.91 -6.01
N ARG A 73 -0.75 8.98 -6.03
CA ARG A 73 -2.11 8.95 -5.45
C ARG A 73 -2.98 7.86 -6.07
N ARG A 74 -2.95 7.72 -7.40
CA ARG A 74 -3.68 6.66 -8.12
C ARG A 74 -3.16 5.27 -7.78
N ALA A 75 -1.84 5.11 -7.62
CA ALA A 75 -1.23 3.85 -7.21
C ALA A 75 -1.68 3.43 -5.82
N VAL A 76 -1.63 4.34 -4.83
CA VAL A 76 -2.12 4.09 -3.46
C VAL A 76 -3.58 3.67 -3.49
N ARG A 77 -4.44 4.42 -4.18
CA ARG A 77 -5.86 4.09 -4.28
C ARG A 77 -6.10 2.71 -4.90
N ALA A 78 -5.33 2.35 -5.93
CA ALA A 78 -5.45 1.04 -6.56
C ALA A 78 -5.09 -0.08 -5.57
N VAL A 79 -3.99 0.05 -4.81
CA VAL A 79 -3.61 -0.93 -3.78
C VAL A 79 -4.66 -1.00 -2.67
N LEU A 80 -5.20 0.13 -2.20
CA LEU A 80 -6.26 0.11 -1.19
C LEU A 80 -7.53 -0.61 -1.68
N ASN A 81 -7.87 -0.48 -2.96
CA ASN A 81 -9.05 -1.11 -3.54
C ASN A 81 -8.88 -2.62 -3.78
N GLU A 82 -7.63 -3.09 -3.98
CA GLU A 82 -7.31 -4.52 -4.12
C GLU A 82 -7.71 -5.31 -2.87
N TYR A 83 -7.61 -4.69 -1.69
CA TYR A 83 -7.90 -5.34 -0.40
C TYR A 83 -9.11 -4.72 0.30
N ARG A 84 -10.11 -4.29 -0.46
CA ARG A 84 -11.42 -3.91 0.11
C ARG A 84 -12.23 -5.13 0.51
#